data_AF-A0A6L7F0G2-F1
#
_entry.id   AF-A0A6L7F0G2-F1
#
_cell.length_a   1.000
_cell.length_b   1.000
_cell.length_c   1.000
_cell.angle_alpha   90.00
_cell.angle_beta   90.00
_cell.angle_gamma   90.00
#
_symmetry.space_group_name_H-M   'P 1'
#
loop_
_entity.id
_entity.type
_entity.pdbx_description
1 polymer ?
#
loop_
_entity_poly.entity_id
_entity_poly.type
_entity_poly.pdbx_seq_one_letter_code
_entity_poly.pdbx_strand_id
1 'polypeptide(L)' 'MSQRGELGELIDRLGVRQHIDPDENVRGAVVLLTVEEPDGHLSLRAAWSEGMSWIERIGVLRAAERAELPADGAHDWRV' A
#
# COMPACT_ATOMS: atom_id res chain seq x y z
N MET A 1 -15.91 -10.71 -16.63
CA MET A 1 -16.39 -11.19 -15.31
C MET A 1 -15.36 -10.79 -14.28
N SER A 2 -15.74 -10.05 -13.23
CA SER A 2 -14.81 -9.71 -12.14
C SER A 2 -14.77 -10.89 -11.16
N GLN A 3 -13.65 -11.61 -11.10
CA GLN A 3 -13.44 -12.63 -10.07
C GLN A 3 -12.87 -11.93 -8.83
N ARG A 4 -13.59 -12.01 -7.70
CA ARG A 4 -13.00 -11.75 -6.39
C ARG A 4 -12.14 -12.96 -6.04
N GLY A 5 -10.85 -12.86 -6.31
CA GLY A 5 -9.83 -13.77 -5.81
C GLY A 5 -9.16 -13.21 -4.56
N GLU A 6 -8.49 -14.08 -3.80
CA GLU A 6 -7.62 -13.64 -2.72
C GLU A 6 -6.43 -12.85 -3.28
N LEU A 7 -6.08 -11.75 -2.62
CA LEU A 7 -5.02 -10.87 -3.10
C LEU A 7 -3.61 -11.46 -2.91
N GLY A 8 -3.46 -12.41 -1.97
CA GLY A 8 -2.18 -13.02 -1.61
C GLY A 8 -1.44 -13.60 -2.81
N GLU A 9 -2.09 -14.48 -3.57
CA GLU A 9 -1.45 -15.10 -4.75
C GLU A 9 -1.02 -14.09 -5.82
N LEU A 10 -1.78 -13.00 -6.00
CA LEU A 10 -1.43 -11.94 -6.94
C LEU A 10 -0.16 -11.21 -6.50
N ILE A 11 -0.08 -10.88 -5.22
CA ILE A 11 1.08 -10.22 -4.61
C ILE A 11 2.31 -11.13 -4.66
N ASP A 12 2.14 -12.42 -4.36
CA ASP A 12 3.23 -13.40 -4.36
C ASP A 12 3.84 -13.58 -5.76
N ARG A 13 3.02 -13.60 -6.82
CA ARG A 13 3.49 -13.66 -8.21
C ARG A 13 4.31 -12.44 -8.63
N LEU A 14 4.08 -11.28 -8.01
CA LEU A 14 4.88 -10.06 -8.23
C LEU A 14 6.21 -10.10 -7.46
N GLY A 15 6.44 -11.11 -6.60
CA GLY A 15 7.65 -11.24 -5.83
C GLY A 15 7.77 -10.24 -4.66
N VAL A 16 6.66 -9.64 -4.24
CA VAL A 16 6.63 -8.71 -3.11
C VAL A 16 6.92 -9.49 -1.81
N ARG A 17 7.82 -8.97 -0.98
CA ARG A 17 8.22 -9.57 0.30
C ARG A 17 8.29 -8.49 1.37
N GLN A 18 7.91 -8.87 2.59
CA GLN A 18 7.98 -8.03 3.77
C GLN A 18 8.87 -8.70 4.81
N HIS A 19 9.62 -7.91 5.58
CA HIS A 19 10.22 -8.37 6.83
C HIS A 19 9.38 -7.82 8.00
N ILE A 20 8.99 -8.70 8.91
CA ILE A 20 8.21 -8.38 10.12
C ILE A 20 8.96 -9.02 11.27
N ASP A 21 9.23 -8.26 12.33
CA ASP A 21 9.91 -8.81 13.50
C ASP A 21 9.02 -9.83 14.22
N PRO A 22 9.57 -10.85 14.91
CA PRO A 22 8.77 -11.87 15.60
C PRO A 22 7.78 -11.33 16.63
N ASP A 23 8.05 -10.13 17.15
CA ASP A 23 7.28 -9.46 18.20
C ASP A 23 6.25 -8.48 17.61
N GLU A 24 6.27 -8.28 16.29
CA GLU A 24 5.36 -7.41 15.57
C GLU A 24 4.13 -8.17 15.07
N ASN A 25 3.01 -7.45 14.99
CA ASN A 25 1.77 -8.01 14.47
C ASN A 25 1.14 -7.05 13.46
N VAL A 26 0.83 -7.58 12.28
CA VAL A 26 0.16 -6.83 11.21
C VAL A 26 -1.29 -6.58 11.60
N ARG A 27 -1.63 -5.31 11.84
CA ARG A 27 -2.98 -4.91 12.29
C ARG A 27 -3.94 -4.57 11.14
N GLY A 28 -3.42 -4.36 9.93
CA GLY A 28 -4.20 -4.03 8.76
C GLY A 28 -3.30 -3.69 7.58
N ALA A 29 -3.88 -3.62 6.39
CA ALA A 29 -3.18 -3.29 5.16
C ALA A 29 -4.04 -2.40 4.25
N VAL A 30 -3.37 -1.46 3.57
CA VAL A 30 -3.89 -0.81 2.38
C VAL A 30 -2.95 -1.19 1.24
N VAL A 31 -3.49 -1.81 0.19
CA VAL A 31 -2.72 -2.29 -0.96
C VAL A 31 -3.08 -1.47 -2.18
N LEU A 32 -2.08 -0.86 -2.80
CA LEU A 32 -2.19 -0.21 -4.10
C LEU A 32 -1.67 -1.16 -5.16
N LEU A 33 -2.47 -1.34 -6.22
CA LEU A 33 -2.18 -2.24 -7.33
C LEU A 33 -2.12 -1.40 -8.60
N THR A 34 -0.99 -1.47 -9.29
CA THR A 34 -0.92 -1.07 -10.70
C THR A 34 -1.49 -2.20 -11.54
N VAL A 35 -2.52 -1.90 -12.32
CA VAL A 35 -3.25 -2.88 -13.13
C VAL A 35 -3.20 -2.43 -14.59
N GLU A 36 -2.81 -3.33 -15.47
CA GLU A 36 -2.93 -3.12 -16.92
C GLU A 36 -4.36 -3.48 -17.37
N GLU A 37 -5.03 -2.53 -18.00
CA GLU A 37 -6.37 -2.69 -18.55
C GLU A 37 -6.31 -3.35 -19.94
N PRO A 38 -7.42 -3.90 -20.47
CA PRO A 38 -7.42 -4.62 -21.76
C PRO A 38 -6.96 -3.79 -22.96
N ASP A 39 -6.98 -2.46 -22.86
CA ASP A 39 -6.49 -1.53 -23.87
C ASP A 39 -5.00 -1.19 -23.73
N GLY A 40 -4.30 -1.79 -22.74
CA GLY A 40 -2.90 -1.55 -22.44
C GLY A 40 -2.63 -0.33 -21.57
N HIS A 41 -3.66 0.39 -21.11
CA HIS A 41 -3.46 1.49 -20.16
C HIS A 41 -3.26 0.96 -18.74
N LEU A 42 -2.40 1.66 -17.98
CA LEU A 42 -2.20 1.37 -16.56
C LEU A 42 -3.20 2.17 -15.72
N SER A 43 -3.90 1.51 -14.82
CA SER A 43 -4.74 2.12 -13.80
C SER A 43 -4.31 1.71 -12.39
N LEU A 44 -4.70 2.52 -11.40
CA LEU A 44 -4.48 2.22 -9.99
C LEU A 44 -5.76 1.68 -9.36
N ARG A 45 -5.62 0.57 -8.65
CA ARG A 45 -6.70 -0.03 -7.84
C ARG A 45 -6.25 -0.10 -6.39
N ALA A 46 -7.19 0.07 -5.46
CA ALA A 46 -6.92 -0.01 -4.03
C ALA A 46 -7.78 -1.11 -3.40
N ALA A 47 -7.16 -1.88 -2.50
CA ALA A 47 -7.81 -2.82 -1.61
C ALA A 47 -7.35 -2.56 -0.17
N TRP A 48 -8.13 -2.98 0.82
CA TRP A 48 -7.82 -2.77 2.23
C TRP A 48 -8.43 -3.86 3.11
N SER A 49 -7.92 -3.99 4.33
CA SER A 49 -8.46 -4.91 5.33
C SER A 49 -9.92 -4.59 5.67
N GLU A 50 -10.74 -5.63 5.84
CA GLU A 50 -12.14 -5.50 6.25
C GLU A 50 -12.25 -4.68 7.55
N GLY A 51 -13.27 -3.81 7.63
CA GLY A 51 -13.52 -2.98 8.81
C GLY A 51 -12.72 -1.68 8.88
N MET A 52 -11.71 -1.46 8.03
CA MET A 52 -11.00 -0.18 8.01
C MET A 52 -11.90 0.97 7.56
N SER A 53 -11.98 2.00 8.38
CA SER A 53 -12.62 3.26 8.05
C SER A 53 -11.86 4.01 6.95
N TRP A 54 -12.50 5.00 6.33
CA TRP A 54 -11.83 5.88 5.38
C TRP A 54 -10.68 6.68 6.01
N ILE A 55 -10.79 7.05 7.30
CA ILE A 55 -9.77 7.81 8.02
C ILE A 55 -8.51 6.97 8.20
N GLU A 56 -8.66 5.73 8.66
CA GLU A 56 -7.53 4.80 8.83
C GLU A 56 -6.81 4.54 7.51
N ARG A 57 -7.57 4.35 6.41
CA ARG A 57 -7.01 4.15 5.08
C ARG A 57 -6.17 5.35 4.62
N ILE A 58 -6.67 6.56 4.78
CA ILE A 58 -5.91 7.77 4.45
C ILE A 58 -4.69 7.90 5.36
N GLY A 59 -4.83 7.62 6.66
CA GLY A 59 -3.73 7.68 7.61
C GLY A 59 -2.56 6.79 7.20
N VAL A 60 -2.82 5.52 6.84
CA VAL A 60 -1.80 4.58 6.36
C VAL A 60 -1.13 5.09 5.09
N LEU A 61 -1.89 5.55 4.10
CA LEU A 61 -1.34 6.06 2.84
C LEU A 61 -0.43 7.28 3.04
N ARG A 62 -0.82 8.21 3.93
CA ARG A 62 0.00 9.39 4.25
C ARG A 62 1.26 9.03 5.05
N ALA A 63 1.17 8.07 5.96
CA ALA A 63 2.33 7.58 6.68
C ALA A 63 3.34 6.91 5.72
N ALA A 64 2.85 6.09 4.79
CA ALA A 64 3.67 5.46 3.74
C ALA A 64 4.31 6.51 2.82
N GLU A 65 3.55 7.48 2.31
CA GLU A 65 4.06 8.59 1.51
C GLU A 65 5.20 9.31 2.23
N ARG A 66 5.02 9.64 3.52
CA ARG A 66 6.04 10.31 4.31
C ARG A 66 7.31 9.45 4.51
N ALA A 67 7.17 8.14 4.62
CA ALA A 67 8.29 7.23 4.81
C ALA A 67 9.13 7.05 3.52
N GLU A 68 8.48 7.10 2.35
CA GLU A 68 9.12 6.96 1.03
C GLU A 68 9.74 8.26 0.52
N LEU A 69 9.26 9.42 0.97
CA LEU A 69 9.85 10.69 0.60
C LEU A 69 11.31 10.76 1.10
N PRO A 70 12.28 11.14 0.24
CA PRO A 70 13.67 11.33 0.65
C PRO A 70 13.74 12.27 1.85
N ALA A 71 14.64 11.96 2.79
CA ALA A 71 14.93 12.83 3.93
C ALA A 71 15.69 14.11 3.52
N ASP A 72 15.42 14.69 2.36
CA ASP A 72 16.02 15.95 1.94
C ASP A 72 15.13 17.10 2.42
N GLY A 73 15.50 17.66 3.57
CA GLY A 73 15.05 18.99 4.01
C GLY A 73 14.45 19.11 5.40
N ALA A 74 14.43 18.06 6.23
CA ALA A 74 13.89 18.15 7.58
C ALA A 74 14.96 18.54 8.63
N HIS A 75 15.82 19.53 8.36
CA HIS A 75 16.55 20.28 9.37
C HIS A 75 16.99 21.67 8.85
N ASP A 76 16.03 22.51 8.45
CA ASP A 76 16.21 23.95 8.70
C ASP A 76 14.88 24.59 9.07
N TRP A 77 14.64 24.73 10.37
CA TRP A 77 13.53 25.53 10.91
C TRP A 77 13.89 27.02 11.00
N ARG A 78 15.00 27.45 10.38
CA ARG A 78 15.37 28.86 10.24
C ARG A 78 15.38 29.29 8.77
N VAL A 79 14.23 29.66 8.25
CA VAL A 79 14.13 30.81 7.32
C VAL A 79 12.85 31.58 7.64
#